data_AF-A0A3A0B4E7-F1
#
_entry.id   AF-A0A3A0B4E7-F1
#
_cell.length_a   1.000
_cell.length_b   1.000
_cell.length_c   1.000
_cell.angle_alpha   90.00
_cell.angle_beta   90.00
_cell.angle_gamma   90.00
#
_symmetry.space_group_name_H-M   'P 1'
#
loop_
_entity.id
_entity.type
_entity.pdbx_description
1 polymer ?
#
loop_
_entity_poly.entity_id
_entity_poly.type
_entity_poly.pdbx_seq_one_letter_code
_entity_poly.pdbx_strand_id
1 'polypeptide(L)'
;MAQTQIRASTQIKAGSIVNDNIANSTIAHSKLDAANSPSTDDILSFNGTKFNWVNRFTIQSGLDFKESVRAATVGNITLSGTQTIDGVALVVGNRVLVKNQTTGSANGIYVVASGAWTRAADAVQGSLTANAFCFVEEGTTQGDTGWVLTTNDPITVGTTSLTFSQFSGAGAVTGSAPIVVTGNNISLNISGTTGLEVNSSALRVMTDGNTIERHSSGIRVVAGGISAKELGTNAVVTAKILDANVTFAKIENGAALSVLGRSANSSGVMGNIAAGTDGHVLRRSGTTLGFGTLAAGAFGSNTIPLTAIQNQAARTVLVNATNASGAITALASATDGHVLRHDGITLSWGQVKKAGIENAAVDYDKIDRNASAGAFTFIAANPSVDMKFLNAFWNFGTVPTGTINGSNVTFSLASTPVAGTEIVYLNGLRLKRGAGDDYQISGATITMNDAPLTGDVLLVDFINAL
;
A
#
# COMPACT_ATOMS: atom_id res chain seq x y z
N MET A 1 40.58 -121.60 38.64
CA MET A 1 40.43 -120.54 37.62
C MET A 1 40.84 -119.21 38.26
N ALA A 2 42.04 -118.73 37.94
CA ALA A 2 42.58 -117.50 38.51
C ALA A 2 41.94 -116.29 37.80
N GLN A 3 41.39 -115.35 38.58
CA GLN A 3 40.96 -114.06 38.07
C GLN A 3 42.19 -113.23 37.70
N THR A 4 42.41 -113.05 36.39
CA THR A 4 43.42 -112.12 35.87
C THR A 4 42.91 -110.70 36.07
N GLN A 5 43.30 -110.06 37.17
CA GLN A 5 43.20 -108.61 37.33
C GLN A 5 44.24 -107.93 36.44
N ILE A 6 43.79 -107.12 35.48
CA ILE A 6 44.64 -106.28 34.64
C ILE A 6 45.27 -105.19 35.51
N ARG A 7 46.60 -105.17 35.60
CA ARG A 7 47.40 -104.11 36.22
C ARG A 7 48.44 -103.62 35.18
N ALA A 8 48.58 -102.29 35.06
CA ALA A 8 49.54 -101.51 34.24
C ALA A 8 49.11 -101.26 32.76
N SER A 9 48.60 -100.05 32.43
CA SER A 9 49.30 -98.88 31.84
C SER A 9 49.91 -99.20 30.47
N THR A 10 49.47 -98.68 29.31
CA THR A 10 49.47 -97.24 28.98
C THR A 10 48.63 -96.93 27.73
N GLN A 11 47.69 -97.77 27.30
CA GLN A 11 46.76 -97.41 26.21
C GLN A 11 45.40 -98.07 26.45
N ILE A 12 44.44 -97.27 26.90
CA ILE A 12 43.04 -97.65 26.74
C ILE A 12 42.79 -97.65 25.24
N LYS A 13 42.54 -98.83 24.65
CA LYS A 13 42.22 -98.96 23.22
C LYS A 13 41.05 -98.02 22.87
N ALA A 14 41.12 -97.36 21.73
CA ALA A 14 40.01 -96.58 21.20
C ALA A 14 38.73 -97.43 21.17
N GLY A 15 37.65 -96.94 21.79
CA GLY A 15 36.39 -97.66 21.93
C GLY A 15 36.30 -98.65 23.11
N SER A 16 37.33 -98.78 23.95
CA SER A 16 37.34 -99.72 25.09
C SER A 16 36.69 -99.15 26.37
N ILE A 17 36.32 -97.87 26.36
CA ILE A 17 35.37 -97.28 27.32
C ILE A 17 34.07 -97.08 26.56
N VAL A 18 33.12 -98.00 26.74
CA VAL A 18 31.73 -97.81 26.31
C VAL A 18 30.90 -97.28 27.48
N ASN A 19 29.69 -96.77 27.23
CA ASN A 19 28.84 -96.16 28.27
C ASN A 19 28.63 -97.09 29.49
N ASP A 20 28.66 -98.40 29.29
CA ASP A 20 28.55 -99.41 30.36
C ASP A 20 29.79 -99.47 31.28
N ASN A 21 30.97 -99.03 30.83
CA ASN A 21 32.20 -99.00 31.61
C ASN A 21 32.30 -97.81 32.58
N ILE A 22 31.48 -96.78 32.36
CA ILE A 22 31.30 -95.66 33.29
C ILE A 22 29.96 -95.87 33.98
N ALA A 23 29.87 -96.90 34.83
CA ALA A 23 28.71 -97.04 35.69
C ALA A 23 28.54 -95.76 36.54
N ASN A 24 27.29 -95.34 36.73
CA ASN A 24 26.98 -94.19 37.58
C ASN A 24 27.68 -94.38 38.94
N SER A 25 28.56 -93.43 39.31
CA SER A 25 29.32 -93.38 40.57
C SER A 25 30.56 -94.28 40.76
N THR A 26 31.13 -94.95 39.75
CA THR A 26 32.41 -95.71 39.93
C THR A 26 33.70 -94.89 39.84
N ILE A 27 33.65 -93.66 39.32
CA ILE A 27 34.78 -92.72 39.44
C ILE A 27 34.65 -92.03 40.80
N ALA A 28 35.25 -92.62 41.84
CA ALA A 28 35.28 -92.02 43.16
C ALA A 28 35.96 -90.64 43.11
N HIS A 29 35.35 -89.62 43.73
CA HIS A 29 35.89 -88.26 43.85
C HIS A 29 37.34 -88.23 44.35
N SER A 30 37.73 -89.19 45.19
CA SER A 30 39.09 -89.33 45.74
C SER A 30 40.14 -89.81 44.73
N LYS A 31 39.74 -90.32 43.56
CA LYS A 31 40.65 -90.71 42.45
C LYS A 31 40.87 -89.61 41.42
N LEU A 32 40.21 -88.47 41.60
CA LEU A 32 40.41 -87.24 40.86
C LEU A 32 41.22 -86.28 41.76
N ASP A 33 42.52 -86.57 41.90
CA ASP A 33 43.58 -85.77 42.52
C ASP A 33 43.19 -84.68 43.55
N ALA A 34 43.60 -84.92 44.80
CA ALA A 34 43.38 -84.14 46.01
C ALA A 34 44.14 -82.79 46.11
N ALA A 35 44.38 -82.08 45.01
CA ALA A 35 44.97 -80.73 45.04
C ALA A 35 44.11 -79.62 44.39
N ASN A 36 43.14 -79.96 43.53
CA ASN A 36 42.30 -79.00 42.79
C ASN A 36 40.89 -79.57 42.54
N SER A 37 40.21 -80.06 43.58
CA SER A 37 38.84 -80.54 43.42
C SER A 37 37.95 -79.39 42.92
N PRO A 38 37.19 -79.58 41.83
CA PRO A 38 36.27 -78.55 41.34
C PRO A 38 35.28 -78.18 42.44
N SER A 39 34.95 -76.90 42.53
CA SER A 39 33.73 -76.49 43.23
C SER A 39 32.53 -77.17 42.58
N THR A 40 31.40 -77.25 43.27
CA THR A 40 30.14 -77.80 42.72
C THR A 40 29.71 -77.13 41.40
N ASP A 41 30.31 -76.00 41.03
CA ASP A 41 29.99 -75.19 39.87
C ASP A 41 31.04 -75.23 38.73
N ASP A 42 32.09 -76.03 38.82
CA ASP A 42 33.05 -76.16 37.71
C ASP A 42 32.64 -77.28 36.73
N ILE A 43 32.77 -77.01 35.42
CA ILE A 43 32.58 -77.97 34.33
C ILE A 43 33.94 -78.38 33.79
N LEU A 44 34.09 -79.67 33.46
CA LEU A 44 35.26 -80.18 32.76
C LEU A 44 35.18 -79.78 31.28
N SER A 45 36.04 -78.84 30.85
CA SER A 45 36.11 -78.39 29.45
C SER A 45 37.39 -78.88 28.78
N PHE A 46 37.31 -79.18 27.48
CA PHE A 46 38.46 -79.54 26.65
C PHE A 46 38.95 -78.32 25.88
N ASN A 47 40.17 -77.87 26.15
CA ASN A 47 40.75 -76.68 25.51
C ASN A 47 41.57 -77.01 24.23
N GLY A 48 41.37 -78.20 23.66
CA GLY A 48 42.10 -78.68 22.49
C GLY A 48 43.38 -79.45 22.79
N THR A 49 43.92 -79.38 24.02
CA THR A 49 45.15 -80.12 24.40
C THR A 49 45.04 -80.87 25.73
N LYS A 50 44.23 -80.38 26.68
CA LYS A 50 43.93 -81.05 27.94
C LYS A 50 42.49 -80.75 28.38
N PHE A 51 41.94 -81.66 29.18
CA PHE A 51 40.75 -81.37 29.97
C PHE A 51 41.15 -80.49 31.15
N ASN A 52 40.43 -79.40 31.37
CA ASN A 52 40.60 -78.51 32.51
C ASN A 52 39.26 -78.22 33.17
N TRP A 53 39.25 -78.04 34.48
CA TRP A 53 38.08 -77.53 35.18
C TRP A 53 37.96 -76.03 34.92
N VAL A 54 36.78 -75.59 34.50
CA VAL A 54 36.44 -74.19 34.26
C VAL A 54 35.12 -73.89 34.93
N ASN A 55 35.07 -72.74 35.61
CA ASN A 55 33.85 -72.28 36.26
C ASN A 55 32.74 -72.11 35.20
N ARG A 56 31.60 -72.74 35.43
CA ARG A 56 30.48 -72.72 34.48
C ARG A 56 29.93 -71.30 34.21
N PHE A 57 30.13 -70.37 35.13
CA PHE A 57 29.63 -69.00 35.03
C PHE A 57 30.51 -68.08 34.17
N THR A 58 31.81 -68.38 34.02
CA THR A 58 32.74 -67.57 33.20
C THR A 58 32.66 -67.85 31.69
N ILE A 59 32.07 -68.97 31.27
CA ILE A 59 32.02 -69.38 29.84
C ILE A 59 30.73 -68.95 29.13
N GLN A 60 29.69 -68.51 29.85
CA GLN A 60 28.36 -68.31 29.25
C GLN A 60 27.90 -66.85 29.11
N SER A 61 28.61 -65.87 29.68
CA SER A 61 28.15 -64.46 29.69
C SER A 61 29.18 -63.42 29.22
N GLY A 62 30.48 -63.76 29.12
CA GLY A 62 31.54 -62.77 28.94
C GLY A 62 31.74 -61.82 30.13
N LEU A 63 31.00 -62.03 31.24
CA LEU A 63 31.13 -61.33 32.49
C LEU A 63 31.97 -62.12 33.48
N ASP A 64 32.76 -61.41 34.28
CA ASP A 64 33.53 -61.97 35.41
C ASP A 64 32.72 -61.78 36.69
N PHE A 65 31.86 -62.74 37.02
CA PHE A 65 30.97 -62.65 38.18
C PHE A 65 31.75 -62.64 39.50
N LYS A 66 31.42 -61.67 40.35
CA LYS A 66 31.85 -61.54 41.74
C LYS A 66 30.71 -61.85 42.68
N GLU A 67 31.04 -62.23 43.91
CA GLU A 67 30.05 -62.35 44.97
C GLU A 67 29.34 -61.01 45.15
N SER A 68 28.04 -61.07 45.46
CA SER A 68 27.20 -59.89 45.64
C SER A 68 27.79 -58.95 46.70
N VAL A 69 27.40 -57.69 46.58
CA VAL A 69 27.75 -56.67 47.57
C VAL A 69 26.47 -56.22 48.26
N ARG A 70 26.57 -55.93 49.54
CA ARG A 70 25.41 -55.51 50.31
C ARG A 70 24.97 -54.09 49.94
N ALA A 71 25.92 -53.20 49.69
CA ALA A 71 25.65 -51.81 49.30
C ALA A 71 26.69 -51.29 48.32
N ALA A 72 26.41 -50.16 47.67
CA ALA A 72 27.34 -49.49 46.79
C ALA A 72 27.53 -48.01 47.11
N THR A 73 28.73 -47.54 46.78
CA THR A 73 29.12 -46.16 46.53
C THR A 73 28.00 -45.18 46.13
N VAL A 74 27.68 -44.11 46.87
CA VAL A 74 26.99 -42.92 46.30
C VAL A 74 27.87 -41.65 46.31
N GLY A 75 29.02 -41.74 46.97
CA GLY A 75 30.02 -40.68 47.08
C GLY A 75 31.36 -41.24 47.59
N ASN A 76 32.35 -40.37 47.75
CA ASN A 76 33.65 -40.74 48.30
C ASN A 76 33.53 -41.09 49.78
N ILE A 77 34.14 -42.20 50.21
CA ILE A 77 34.12 -42.66 51.60
C ILE A 77 35.52 -42.84 52.16
N THR A 78 35.63 -43.00 53.48
CA THR A 78 36.82 -43.52 54.13
C THR A 78 36.75 -45.04 54.11
N LEU A 79 37.79 -45.74 53.64
CA LEU A 79 37.84 -47.20 53.61
C LEU A 79 38.25 -47.77 54.97
N SER A 80 37.51 -47.44 56.03
CA SER A 80 37.76 -47.89 57.40
C SER A 80 36.49 -47.79 58.26
N GLY A 81 36.35 -48.67 59.26
CA GLY A 81 35.25 -48.65 60.22
C GLY A 81 33.89 -49.03 59.63
N THR A 82 32.92 -49.33 60.50
CA THR A 82 31.52 -49.54 60.10
C THR A 82 30.88 -48.20 59.73
N GLN A 83 30.14 -48.15 58.63
CA GLN A 83 29.56 -46.93 58.08
C GLN A 83 28.13 -47.18 57.59
N THR A 84 27.36 -46.12 57.37
CA THR A 84 26.10 -46.20 56.62
C THR A 84 26.34 -45.73 55.20
N ILE A 85 26.05 -46.58 54.22
CA ILE A 85 26.26 -46.30 52.78
C ILE A 85 24.93 -46.50 52.07
N ASP A 86 24.50 -45.48 51.32
CA ASP A 86 23.22 -45.49 50.59
C ASP A 86 22.01 -45.87 51.47
N GLY A 87 22.01 -45.42 52.74
CA GLY A 87 20.98 -45.73 53.72
C GLY A 87 21.14 -47.10 54.42
N VAL A 88 22.11 -47.93 54.02
CA VAL A 88 22.37 -49.25 54.61
C VAL A 88 23.44 -49.16 55.69
N ALA A 89 23.08 -49.51 56.93
CA ALA A 89 24.05 -49.62 58.03
C ALA A 89 24.88 -50.90 57.88
N LEU A 90 26.19 -50.75 57.65
CA LEU A 90 27.10 -51.86 57.38
C LEU A 90 27.77 -52.36 58.66
N VAL A 91 27.97 -53.67 58.73
CA VAL A 91 28.70 -54.35 59.80
C VAL A 91 29.95 -55.03 59.26
N VAL A 92 30.89 -55.38 60.16
CA VAL A 92 32.12 -56.10 59.80
C VAL A 92 31.79 -57.37 59.02
N GLY A 93 32.51 -57.61 57.92
CA GLY A 93 32.31 -58.74 57.01
C GLY A 93 31.36 -58.47 55.85
N ASN A 94 30.56 -57.40 55.88
CA ASN A 94 29.76 -57.00 54.71
C ASN A 94 30.66 -56.62 53.53
N ARG A 95 30.16 -56.86 52.31
CA ARG A 95 30.84 -56.47 51.08
C ARG A 95 30.23 -55.19 50.53
N VAL A 96 31.06 -54.31 49.98
CA VAL A 96 30.64 -53.02 49.42
C VAL A 96 31.30 -52.81 48.07
N LEU A 97 30.50 -52.45 47.06
CA LEU A 97 31.05 -51.91 45.81
C LEU A 97 31.41 -50.44 46.03
N VAL A 98 32.71 -50.18 46.14
CA VAL A 98 33.26 -48.83 46.21
C VAL A 98 33.54 -48.35 44.80
N LYS A 99 32.69 -47.46 44.26
CA LYS A 99 32.79 -46.97 42.88
C LYS A 99 32.93 -45.45 42.76
N ASN A 100 32.90 -44.73 43.87
CA ASN A 100 32.89 -43.27 43.92
C ASN A 100 34.06 -42.67 44.72
N GLN A 101 35.21 -43.34 44.82
CA GLN A 101 36.41 -42.70 45.39
C GLN A 101 36.92 -41.58 44.48
N THR A 102 37.45 -40.53 45.08
CA THR A 102 38.15 -39.45 44.35
C THR A 102 39.37 -39.99 43.61
N THR A 103 40.11 -40.91 44.23
CA THR A 103 41.20 -41.64 43.58
C THR A 103 40.63 -42.90 42.94
N GLY A 104 40.44 -42.90 41.62
CA GLY A 104 39.79 -43.99 40.90
C GLY A 104 40.45 -45.37 41.08
N SER A 105 41.75 -45.45 41.37
CA SER A 105 42.43 -46.72 41.65
C SER A 105 42.07 -47.36 43.00
N ALA A 106 41.43 -46.59 43.88
CA ALA A 106 40.87 -47.07 45.14
C ALA A 106 39.43 -47.60 44.98
N ASN A 107 38.81 -47.50 43.79
CA ASN A 107 37.52 -48.14 43.53
C ASN A 107 37.68 -49.66 43.43
N GLY A 108 36.68 -50.43 43.84
CA GLY A 108 36.67 -51.88 43.84
C GLY A 108 35.64 -52.47 44.79
N ILE A 109 35.71 -53.77 45.01
CA ILE A 109 34.86 -54.43 46.00
C ILE A 109 35.66 -54.62 47.29
N TYR A 110 35.12 -54.15 48.40
CA TYR A 110 35.79 -54.14 49.71
C TYR A 110 34.98 -54.91 50.76
N VAL A 111 35.68 -55.47 51.74
CA VAL A 111 35.08 -56.08 52.93
C VAL A 111 35.19 -55.11 54.10
N VAL A 112 34.05 -54.81 54.72
CA VAL A 112 33.95 -53.90 55.86
C VAL A 112 34.70 -54.47 57.06
N ALA A 113 35.51 -53.64 57.70
CA ALA A 113 36.24 -53.96 58.92
C ALA A 113 36.11 -52.84 59.94
N SER A 114 36.43 -53.11 61.22
CA SER A 114 36.50 -52.09 62.27
C SER A 114 37.68 -51.14 62.07
N GLY A 115 38.77 -51.64 61.48
CA GLY A 115 39.90 -50.86 60.98
C GLY A 115 39.83 -50.64 59.47
N ALA A 116 40.99 -50.51 58.82
CA ALA A 116 41.08 -50.34 57.37
C ALA A 116 40.40 -51.50 56.63
N TRP A 117 39.58 -51.18 55.64
CA TRP A 117 38.92 -52.17 54.80
C TRP A 117 39.92 -52.77 53.82
N THR A 118 39.76 -54.06 53.55
CA THR A 118 40.53 -54.78 52.54
C THR A 118 39.69 -55.02 51.30
N ARG A 119 40.33 -55.18 50.15
CA ARG A 119 39.62 -55.65 48.95
C ARG A 119 39.11 -57.06 49.18
N ALA A 120 37.95 -57.36 48.63
CA ALA A 120 37.37 -58.69 48.67
C ALA A 120 38.24 -59.69 47.90
N ALA A 121 38.32 -60.93 48.39
CA ALA A 121 39.24 -61.95 47.88
C ALA A 121 39.06 -62.28 46.38
N ASP A 122 37.84 -62.15 45.87
CA ASP A 122 37.46 -62.33 44.47
C ASP A 122 37.69 -61.07 43.61
N ALA A 123 38.12 -59.95 44.21
CA ALA A 123 38.34 -58.65 43.57
C ALA A 123 39.72 -58.03 43.91
N VAL A 124 40.75 -58.87 44.01
CA VAL A 124 42.16 -58.48 44.22
C VAL A 124 42.96 -58.56 42.91
N GLN A 125 44.27 -58.29 42.97
CA GLN A 125 45.14 -58.40 41.79
C GLN A 125 45.05 -59.79 41.16
N GLY A 126 44.83 -59.83 39.84
CA GLY A 126 44.73 -61.07 39.06
C GLY A 126 43.34 -61.71 39.07
N SER A 127 42.49 -61.42 40.07
CA SER A 127 41.09 -61.85 40.07
C SER A 127 40.13 -60.75 39.62
N LEU A 128 40.47 -59.47 39.78
CA LEU A 128 39.69 -58.37 39.22
C LEU A 128 40.08 -58.11 37.75
N THR A 129 39.29 -58.60 36.80
CA THR A 129 39.50 -58.40 35.35
C THR A 129 38.45 -57.47 34.76
N ALA A 130 38.65 -57.06 33.49
CA ALA A 130 37.61 -56.35 32.76
C ALA A 130 36.29 -57.14 32.76
N ASN A 131 35.16 -56.44 32.72
CA ASN A 131 33.81 -57.00 32.84
C ASN A 131 33.49 -57.67 34.18
N ALA A 132 34.27 -57.39 35.24
CA ALA A 132 33.91 -57.81 36.59
C ALA A 132 32.51 -57.30 36.96
N PHE A 133 31.60 -58.21 37.25
CA PHE A 133 30.20 -57.92 37.55
C PHE A 133 29.89 -58.24 39.01
N CYS A 134 29.17 -57.34 39.68
CA CYS A 134 28.56 -57.64 40.98
C CYS A 134 27.14 -57.09 41.04
N PHE A 135 26.28 -57.79 41.78
CA PHE A 135 24.94 -57.32 42.10
C PHE A 135 24.95 -56.62 43.47
N VAL A 136 24.22 -55.50 43.57
CA VAL A 136 24.05 -54.72 44.80
C VAL A 136 22.69 -55.08 45.39
N GLU A 137 22.70 -55.66 46.59
CA GLU A 137 21.50 -56.24 47.21
C GLU A 137 20.61 -55.20 47.90
N GLU A 138 21.19 -54.19 48.54
CA GLU A 138 20.47 -53.19 49.32
C GLU A 138 20.98 -51.77 49.01
N GLY A 139 20.13 -50.78 49.25
CA GLY A 139 20.45 -49.38 49.03
C GLY A 139 19.21 -48.55 48.71
N THR A 140 19.23 -47.27 49.02
CA THR A 140 18.14 -46.34 48.67
C THR A 140 18.14 -46.03 47.19
N THR A 141 19.32 -45.80 46.59
CA THR A 141 19.44 -45.48 45.15
C THR A 141 20.16 -46.56 44.36
N GLN A 142 20.98 -47.38 45.01
CA GLN A 142 21.83 -48.39 44.38
C GLN A 142 21.36 -49.84 44.62
N GLY A 143 20.34 -50.06 45.46
CA GLY A 143 19.77 -51.39 45.69
C GLY A 143 19.17 -51.98 44.40
N ASP A 144 19.18 -53.30 44.30
CA ASP A 144 18.66 -54.05 43.15
C ASP A 144 19.30 -53.69 41.79
N THR A 145 20.58 -53.32 41.80
CA THR A 145 21.32 -52.95 40.59
C THR A 145 22.53 -53.86 40.33
N GLY A 146 22.77 -54.21 39.06
CA GLY A 146 23.98 -54.88 38.62
C GLY A 146 25.00 -53.88 38.09
N TRP A 147 26.27 -54.03 38.46
CA TRP A 147 27.37 -53.15 38.04
C TRP A 147 28.48 -53.95 37.38
N VAL A 148 29.02 -53.42 36.28
CA VAL A 148 30.13 -53.99 35.53
C VAL A 148 31.33 -53.06 35.54
N LEU A 149 32.52 -53.61 35.75
CA LEU A 149 33.77 -52.90 35.56
C LEU A 149 34.03 -52.71 34.06
N THR A 150 33.96 -51.46 33.59
CA THR A 150 34.17 -51.11 32.18
C THR A 150 35.60 -50.72 31.87
N THR A 151 36.49 -50.69 32.88
CA THR A 151 37.94 -50.55 32.66
C THR A 151 38.46 -51.80 31.95
N ASN A 152 39.09 -51.62 30.79
CA ASN A 152 39.69 -52.72 30.01
C ASN A 152 40.99 -53.23 30.66
N ASP A 153 41.28 -54.51 30.46
CA ASP A 153 42.57 -55.10 30.82
C ASP A 153 43.72 -54.53 29.96
N PRO A 154 44.96 -54.47 30.47
CA PRO A 154 45.42 -55.01 31.76
C PRO A 154 45.14 -54.08 32.97
N ILE A 155 44.66 -54.67 34.07
CA ILE A 155 44.41 -53.98 35.34
C ILE A 155 45.51 -54.27 36.38
N THR A 156 46.13 -53.19 36.88
CA THR A 156 47.00 -53.22 38.06
C THR A 156 46.28 -52.59 39.25
N VAL A 157 45.87 -53.40 40.21
CA VAL A 157 45.09 -52.98 41.37
C VAL A 157 45.87 -52.00 42.23
N GLY A 158 45.24 -50.88 42.61
CA GLY A 158 45.88 -49.79 43.36
C GLY A 158 46.54 -48.73 42.47
N THR A 159 46.77 -49.01 41.19
CA THR A 159 47.38 -48.08 40.22
C THR A 159 46.43 -47.70 39.09
N THR A 160 45.83 -48.68 38.43
CA THR A 160 44.85 -48.45 37.35
C THR A 160 43.57 -47.86 37.95
N SER A 161 43.03 -46.80 37.34
CA SER A 161 41.72 -46.25 37.75
C SER A 161 40.59 -47.17 37.32
N LEU A 162 39.72 -47.54 38.27
CA LEU A 162 38.67 -48.53 38.08
C LEU A 162 37.30 -47.84 37.97
N THR A 163 36.66 -48.01 36.82
CA THR A 163 35.37 -47.41 36.49
C THR A 163 34.31 -48.49 36.39
N PHE A 164 33.28 -48.38 37.22
CA PHE A 164 32.11 -49.26 37.18
C PHE A 164 30.93 -48.52 36.56
N SER A 165 30.21 -49.17 35.66
CA SER A 165 28.94 -48.70 35.10
C SER A 165 27.82 -49.63 35.51
N GLN A 166 26.62 -49.09 35.70
CA GLN A 166 25.44 -49.92 35.89
C GLN A 166 25.20 -50.74 34.61
N PHE A 167 25.03 -52.05 34.78
CA PHE A 167 24.69 -53.00 33.73
C PHE A 167 23.18 -53.33 33.75
N SER A 168 22.58 -53.37 34.93
CA SER A 168 21.14 -53.62 35.11
C SER A 168 20.57 -52.91 36.34
N GLY A 169 19.26 -52.70 36.35
CA GLY A 169 18.53 -52.20 37.51
C GLY A 169 17.04 -52.06 37.23
N ALA A 170 16.23 -52.20 38.27
CA ALA A 170 14.80 -51.86 38.19
C ALA A 170 14.65 -50.37 37.84
N GLY A 171 13.89 -50.04 36.79
CA GLY A 171 13.69 -48.65 36.38
C GLY A 171 14.88 -48.01 35.64
N ALA A 172 15.78 -48.78 35.03
CA ALA A 172 16.93 -48.24 34.28
C ALA A 172 16.56 -47.20 33.19
N VAL A 173 15.33 -47.27 32.66
CA VAL A 173 14.74 -46.19 31.87
C VAL A 173 13.77 -45.42 32.77
N THR A 174 14.18 -44.23 33.19
CA THR A 174 13.29 -43.30 33.92
C THR A 174 12.77 -42.24 32.95
N GLY A 175 11.46 -42.00 32.99
CA GLY A 175 10.82 -40.93 32.22
C GLY A 175 10.53 -39.74 33.13
N SER A 176 10.70 -38.53 32.61
CA SER A 176 10.11 -37.32 33.17
C SER A 176 9.31 -36.61 32.08
N ALA A 177 8.20 -35.96 32.47
CA ALA A 177 7.28 -35.34 31.51
C ALA A 177 8.05 -34.42 30.53
N PRO A 178 7.84 -34.56 29.21
CA PRO A 178 6.71 -35.24 28.56
C PRO A 178 6.91 -36.74 28.29
N ILE A 179 8.08 -37.34 28.52
CA ILE A 179 8.30 -38.79 28.35
C ILE A 179 7.99 -39.47 29.67
N VAL A 180 6.97 -40.31 29.72
CA VAL A 180 6.62 -41.09 30.91
C VAL A 180 6.91 -42.55 30.65
N VAL A 181 7.57 -43.18 31.61
CA VAL A 181 7.80 -44.62 31.62
C VAL A 181 6.88 -45.23 32.67
N THR A 182 5.97 -46.12 32.26
CA THR A 182 5.04 -46.84 33.15
C THR A 182 5.19 -48.34 32.91
N GLY A 183 5.76 -49.04 33.89
CA GLY A 183 6.21 -50.42 33.68
C GLY A 183 7.24 -50.46 32.55
N ASN A 184 6.95 -51.23 31.50
CA ASN A 184 7.81 -51.34 30.32
C ASN A 184 7.40 -50.40 29.16
N ASN A 185 6.33 -49.63 29.33
CA ASN A 185 5.85 -48.74 28.28
C ASN A 185 6.54 -47.38 28.40
N ILE A 186 7.19 -46.94 27.32
CA ILE A 186 7.65 -45.58 27.14
C ILE A 186 6.59 -44.84 26.32
N SER A 187 6.03 -43.77 26.86
CA SER A 187 4.96 -43.01 26.22
C SER A 187 5.20 -41.52 26.33
N LEU A 188 4.59 -40.75 25.42
CA LEU A 188 4.51 -39.31 25.54
C LEU A 188 3.24 -38.96 26.32
N ASN A 189 3.40 -38.36 27.49
CA ASN A 189 2.31 -37.76 28.24
C ASN A 189 2.01 -36.37 27.65
N ILE A 190 1.07 -36.34 26.72
CA ILE A 190 0.60 -35.11 26.07
C ILE A 190 -0.70 -34.72 26.74
N SER A 191 -0.69 -33.63 27.53
CA SER A 191 -1.93 -33.08 28.05
C SER A 191 -2.77 -32.58 26.88
N GLY A 192 -4.04 -32.99 26.78
CA GLY A 192 -4.92 -32.73 25.62
C GLY A 192 -5.20 -31.26 25.26
N THR A 193 -4.51 -30.30 25.87
CA THR A 193 -4.58 -28.85 25.61
C THR A 193 -3.34 -28.29 24.89
N THR A 194 -2.33 -29.10 24.55
CA THR A 194 -1.03 -28.61 24.05
C THR A 194 -0.92 -28.52 22.52
N GLY A 195 -2.02 -28.68 21.79
CA GLY A 195 -2.02 -28.62 20.32
C GLY A 195 -1.32 -29.80 19.64
N LEU A 196 -0.92 -30.81 20.41
CA LEU A 196 -0.40 -32.10 19.92
C LEU A 196 -1.31 -33.22 20.42
N GLU A 197 -1.37 -34.31 19.66
CA GLU A 197 -2.07 -35.53 20.05
C GLU A 197 -1.30 -36.76 19.56
N VAL A 198 -1.40 -37.86 20.32
CA VAL A 198 -1.03 -39.19 19.82
C VAL A 198 -2.29 -39.81 19.24
N ASN A 199 -2.32 -39.99 17.93
CA ASN A 199 -3.41 -40.70 17.26
C ASN A 199 -2.93 -42.06 16.79
N SER A 200 -3.42 -43.11 17.45
CA SER A 200 -2.94 -44.48 17.31
C SER A 200 -1.45 -44.58 17.62
N SER A 201 -0.59 -44.56 16.58
CA SER A 201 0.87 -44.69 16.71
C SER A 201 1.63 -43.49 16.17
N ALA A 202 0.94 -42.41 15.76
CA ALA A 202 1.57 -41.21 15.24
C ALA A 202 1.37 -40.03 16.19
N LEU A 203 2.47 -39.37 16.54
CA LEU A 203 2.42 -38.02 17.10
C LEU A 203 2.04 -37.04 15.98
N ARG A 204 1.03 -36.21 16.22
CA ARG A 204 0.58 -35.20 15.26
C ARG A 204 0.13 -33.93 15.95
N VAL A 205 -0.03 -32.86 15.17
CA VAL A 205 -0.71 -31.64 15.63
C VAL A 205 -2.20 -31.92 15.73
N MET A 206 -2.76 -31.55 16.88
CA MET A 206 -4.20 -31.53 17.10
C MET A 206 -4.78 -30.38 16.30
N THR A 207 -5.74 -30.69 15.44
CA THR A 207 -6.41 -29.70 14.59
C THR A 207 -7.90 -29.70 14.90
N ASP A 208 -8.54 -28.54 14.91
CA ASP A 208 -10.00 -28.44 15.00
C ASP A 208 -10.69 -28.81 13.67
N GLY A 209 -9.93 -28.89 12.57
CA GLY A 209 -10.45 -29.14 11.22
C GLY A 209 -11.26 -27.96 10.66
N ASN A 210 -11.34 -26.84 11.38
CA ASN A 210 -12.07 -25.64 10.99
C ASN A 210 -11.12 -24.48 10.67
N THR A 211 -10.10 -24.27 11.49
CA THR A 211 -9.10 -23.21 11.31
C THR A 211 -7.82 -23.76 10.69
N ILE A 212 -7.34 -24.88 11.23
CA ILE A 212 -6.12 -25.55 10.80
C ILE A 212 -6.45 -27.00 10.40
N GLU A 213 -5.81 -27.49 9.34
CA GLU A 213 -5.90 -28.89 8.91
C GLU A 213 -4.52 -29.49 8.63
N ARG A 214 -4.49 -30.81 8.72
CA ARG A 214 -3.36 -31.62 8.28
C ARG A 214 -3.46 -31.81 6.77
N HIS A 215 -2.41 -31.42 6.06
CA HIS A 215 -2.28 -31.58 4.62
C HIS A 215 -1.16 -32.57 4.28
N SER A 216 -1.16 -33.12 3.07
CA SER A 216 -0.11 -34.03 2.62
C SER A 216 1.29 -33.40 2.67
N SER A 217 1.38 -32.08 2.58
CA SER A 217 2.63 -31.30 2.64
C SER A 217 2.92 -30.67 4.01
N GLY A 218 2.18 -31.03 5.06
CA GLY A 218 2.37 -30.49 6.41
C GLY A 218 1.09 -30.00 7.06
N ILE A 219 1.11 -28.79 7.60
CA ILE A 219 -0.03 -28.16 8.27
C ILE A 219 -0.36 -26.88 7.51
N ARG A 220 -1.65 -26.67 7.25
CA ARG A 220 -2.12 -25.44 6.62
C ARG A 220 -3.40 -24.95 7.27
N VAL A 221 -3.74 -23.71 6.95
CA VAL A 221 -5.04 -23.14 7.26
C VAL A 221 -6.10 -23.76 6.34
N VAL A 222 -7.25 -24.13 6.89
CA VAL A 222 -8.38 -24.67 6.13
C VAL A 222 -8.90 -23.60 5.16
N ALA A 223 -9.43 -24.00 4.01
CA ALA A 223 -10.12 -23.07 3.11
C ALA A 223 -11.28 -22.38 3.84
N GLY A 224 -11.24 -21.03 3.94
CA GLY A 224 -12.22 -20.27 4.71
C GLY A 224 -12.06 -20.37 6.23
N GLY A 225 -11.01 -21.03 6.73
CA GLY A 225 -10.76 -21.21 8.17
C GLY A 225 -10.33 -19.95 8.91
N ILE A 226 -10.10 -18.85 8.20
CA ILE A 226 -9.87 -17.53 8.77
C ILE A 226 -11.14 -16.71 8.58
N SER A 227 -11.92 -16.56 9.65
CA SER A 227 -13.07 -15.68 9.71
C SER A 227 -12.79 -14.47 10.61
N ALA A 228 -13.82 -13.64 10.84
CA ALA A 228 -13.72 -12.53 11.79
C ALA A 228 -13.43 -12.98 13.24
N LYS A 229 -13.73 -14.24 13.58
CA LYS A 229 -13.44 -14.79 14.91
C LYS A 229 -11.94 -15.05 15.10
N GLU A 230 -11.26 -15.51 14.05
CA GLU A 230 -9.83 -15.82 14.07
C GLU A 230 -8.97 -14.56 13.83
N LEU A 231 -9.53 -13.54 13.17
CA LEU A 231 -8.89 -12.24 12.99
C LEU A 231 -9.18 -11.30 14.17
N GLY A 232 -8.24 -11.21 15.10
CA GLY A 232 -8.29 -10.21 16.17
C GLY A 232 -8.28 -8.76 15.66
N THR A 233 -8.66 -7.80 16.52
CA THR A 233 -8.57 -6.37 16.20
C THR A 233 -7.16 -5.98 15.78
N ASN A 234 -7.02 -5.30 14.62
CA ASN A 234 -5.74 -4.94 14.03
C ASN A 234 -4.79 -6.14 13.75
N ALA A 235 -5.30 -7.37 13.65
CA ALA A 235 -4.46 -8.54 13.36
C ALA A 235 -3.85 -8.48 11.94
N VAL A 236 -4.59 -7.90 10.99
CA VAL A 236 -4.13 -7.58 9.64
C VAL A 236 -3.81 -6.09 9.59
N VAL A 237 -2.53 -5.75 9.67
CA VAL A 237 -2.02 -4.38 9.53
C VAL A 237 -1.51 -4.15 8.11
N THR A 238 -1.32 -2.89 7.72
CA THR A 238 -0.80 -2.52 6.39
C THR A 238 0.49 -3.26 6.05
N ALA A 239 1.43 -3.39 6.98
CA ALA A 239 2.69 -4.12 6.76
C ALA A 239 2.51 -5.62 6.44
N LYS A 240 1.38 -6.24 6.84
CA LYS A 240 1.05 -7.64 6.53
C LYS A 240 0.35 -7.79 5.17
N ILE A 241 -0.12 -6.68 4.61
CA ILE A 241 -0.64 -6.60 3.24
C ILE A 241 0.44 -5.95 2.38
N LEU A 242 1.39 -6.75 1.91
CA LEU A 242 2.41 -6.28 0.98
C LEU A 242 1.79 -5.69 -0.30
N ASP A 243 2.48 -4.73 -0.91
CA ASP A 243 2.07 -4.12 -2.18
C ASP A 243 1.80 -5.19 -3.25
N ALA A 244 0.77 -4.98 -4.06
CA ALA A 244 0.28 -5.92 -5.09
C ALA A 244 -0.29 -7.27 -4.60
N ASN A 245 -0.20 -7.64 -3.32
CA ASN A 245 -0.84 -8.86 -2.81
C ASN A 245 -2.37 -8.77 -2.78
N VAL A 246 -2.91 -7.55 -2.73
CA VAL A 246 -4.33 -7.25 -2.90
C VAL A 246 -4.49 -6.58 -4.27
N THR A 247 -4.81 -7.38 -5.28
CA THR A 247 -5.09 -6.92 -6.65
C THR A 247 -6.51 -6.39 -6.76
N PHE A 248 -6.84 -5.69 -7.85
CA PHE A 248 -8.22 -5.22 -8.07
C PHE A 248 -9.27 -6.35 -7.99
N ALA A 249 -8.94 -7.55 -8.49
CA ALA A 249 -9.79 -8.73 -8.38
C ALA A 249 -10.07 -9.18 -6.93
N LYS A 250 -9.24 -8.77 -5.96
CA LYS A 250 -9.35 -9.08 -4.53
C LYS A 250 -10.03 -7.98 -3.72
N ILE A 251 -10.20 -6.76 -4.26
CA ILE A 251 -10.74 -5.60 -3.50
C ILE A 251 -12.27 -5.56 -3.60
N GLU A 252 -12.83 -5.78 -4.77
CA GLU A 252 -14.25 -6.00 -5.10
C GLU A 252 -14.27 -6.00 -6.64
N ASN A 253 -14.92 -6.96 -7.29
CA ASN A 253 -15.07 -6.89 -8.75
C ASN A 253 -16.13 -5.83 -9.06
N GLY A 254 -15.71 -4.58 -9.21
CA GLY A 254 -16.61 -3.45 -9.44
C GLY A 254 -17.57 -3.72 -10.61
N ALA A 255 -18.86 -3.49 -10.37
CA ALA A 255 -19.86 -3.61 -11.44
C ALA A 255 -19.85 -2.32 -12.29
N ALA A 256 -19.75 -2.47 -13.61
CA ALA A 256 -19.75 -1.38 -14.61
C ALA A 256 -18.58 -0.37 -14.51
N LEU A 257 -18.58 0.63 -15.40
CA LEU A 257 -17.63 1.75 -15.37
C LEU A 257 -17.87 2.56 -14.09
N SER A 258 -17.02 2.37 -13.09
CA SER A 258 -17.24 2.92 -11.75
C SER A 258 -15.91 3.26 -11.07
N VAL A 259 -16.01 4.03 -10.00
CA VAL A 259 -14.91 4.19 -9.04
C VAL A 259 -15.34 3.61 -7.70
N LEU A 260 -14.39 3.04 -6.95
CA LEU A 260 -14.64 2.59 -5.58
C LEU A 260 -14.48 3.77 -4.62
N GLY A 261 -15.51 4.03 -3.81
CA GLY A 261 -15.47 5.13 -2.85
C GLY A 261 -16.69 5.18 -1.94
N ARG A 262 -16.83 6.28 -1.20
CA ARG A 262 -18.03 6.56 -0.41
C ARG A 262 -18.88 7.59 -1.11
N SER A 263 -20.08 7.20 -1.55
CA SER A 263 -21.04 8.12 -2.14
C SER A 263 -21.69 9.02 -1.09
N ALA A 264 -22.02 8.50 0.09
CA ALA A 264 -22.62 9.27 1.18
C ALA A 264 -21.57 9.96 2.08
N ASN A 265 -21.89 11.16 2.58
CA ASN A 265 -21.09 11.88 3.57
C ASN A 265 -21.30 11.34 5.00
N SER A 266 -21.06 10.04 5.19
CA SER A 266 -21.14 9.36 6.49
C SER A 266 -20.09 8.25 6.60
N SER A 267 -19.93 7.71 7.81
CA SER A 267 -19.17 6.48 8.03
C SER A 267 -19.89 5.28 7.41
N GLY A 268 -19.15 4.30 6.91
CA GLY A 268 -19.69 3.12 6.23
C GLY A 268 -18.63 2.42 5.38
N VAL A 269 -19.03 1.33 4.73
CA VAL A 269 -18.18 0.57 3.80
C VAL A 269 -18.09 1.30 2.46
N MET A 270 -16.93 1.24 1.80
CA MET A 270 -16.79 1.75 0.43
C MET A 270 -17.58 0.87 -0.54
N GLY A 271 -18.09 1.45 -1.63
CA GLY A 271 -18.80 0.71 -2.67
C GLY A 271 -18.66 1.38 -4.03
N ASN A 272 -19.24 0.76 -5.05
CA ASN A 272 -19.18 1.29 -6.42
C ASN A 272 -19.97 2.59 -6.57
N ILE A 273 -19.31 3.61 -7.11
CA ILE A 273 -19.94 4.84 -7.60
C ILE A 273 -19.96 4.72 -9.13
N ALA A 274 -21.09 4.24 -9.66
CA ALA A 274 -21.23 3.96 -11.09
C ALA A 274 -21.33 5.24 -11.93
N ALA A 275 -20.60 5.25 -13.04
CA ALA A 275 -20.84 6.19 -14.12
C ALA A 275 -22.07 5.71 -14.91
N GLY A 276 -23.14 6.51 -14.88
CA GLY A 276 -24.39 6.16 -15.55
C GLY A 276 -24.36 6.48 -17.05
N THR A 277 -24.30 7.76 -17.38
CA THR A 277 -24.43 8.26 -18.77
C THR A 277 -23.14 8.95 -19.21
N ASP A 278 -22.81 8.85 -20.49
CA ASP A 278 -21.69 9.56 -21.10
C ASP A 278 -21.77 11.08 -20.85
N GLY A 279 -20.61 11.72 -20.75
CA GLY A 279 -20.49 13.15 -20.47
C GLY A 279 -20.79 13.55 -19.02
N HIS A 280 -21.12 12.60 -18.14
CA HIS A 280 -21.20 12.85 -16.71
C HIS A 280 -19.79 12.88 -16.09
N VAL A 281 -19.58 13.79 -15.14
CA VAL A 281 -18.35 13.88 -14.37
C VAL A 281 -18.59 13.41 -12.95
N LEU A 282 -17.55 12.88 -12.30
CA LEU A 282 -17.62 12.61 -10.87
C LEU A 282 -17.69 13.94 -10.13
N ARG A 283 -18.78 14.16 -9.40
CA ARG A 283 -19.03 15.42 -8.69
C ARG A 283 -19.70 15.16 -7.36
N ARG A 284 -19.58 16.13 -6.45
CA ARG A 284 -20.43 16.19 -5.28
C ARG A 284 -21.70 16.99 -5.61
N SER A 285 -22.86 16.47 -5.21
CA SER A 285 -24.15 17.16 -5.28
C SER A 285 -24.85 17.01 -3.93
N GLY A 286 -25.02 18.12 -3.23
CA GLY A 286 -25.43 18.09 -1.82
C GLY A 286 -24.44 17.29 -0.97
N THR A 287 -24.94 16.25 -0.31
CA THR A 287 -24.18 15.33 0.55
C THR A 287 -23.70 14.05 -0.15
N THR A 288 -23.89 13.95 -1.47
CA THR A 288 -23.60 12.74 -2.23
C THR A 288 -22.50 12.97 -3.28
N LEU A 289 -21.50 12.10 -3.32
CA LEU A 289 -20.53 11.97 -4.40
C LEU A 289 -21.08 10.99 -5.45
N GLY A 290 -21.14 11.42 -6.71
CA GLY A 290 -21.69 10.61 -7.81
C GLY A 290 -21.41 11.19 -9.18
N PHE A 291 -21.57 10.38 -10.22
CA PHE A 291 -21.49 10.84 -11.60
C PHE A 291 -22.76 11.60 -11.98
N GLY A 292 -22.60 12.79 -12.55
CA GLY A 292 -23.73 13.58 -13.03
C GLY A 292 -23.32 14.79 -13.85
N THR A 293 -24.32 15.49 -14.38
CA THR A 293 -24.15 16.78 -15.07
C THR A 293 -23.79 17.90 -14.10
N LEU A 294 -22.90 18.81 -14.49
CA LEU A 294 -22.63 20.01 -13.70
C LEU A 294 -23.81 20.97 -13.81
N ALA A 295 -24.24 21.55 -12.68
CA ALA A 295 -25.32 22.54 -12.67
C ALA A 295 -24.89 23.83 -13.39
N ALA A 296 -25.86 24.62 -13.86
CA ALA A 296 -25.58 25.96 -14.37
C ALA A 296 -24.91 26.80 -13.26
N GLY A 297 -23.76 27.39 -13.57
CA GLY A 297 -22.96 28.12 -12.58
C GLY A 297 -22.14 27.24 -11.62
N ALA A 298 -21.97 25.93 -11.90
CA ALA A 298 -21.14 25.03 -11.09
C ALA A 298 -19.66 25.47 -10.99
N PHE A 299 -19.23 26.36 -11.88
CA PHE A 299 -17.94 27.03 -11.82
C PHE A 299 -18.15 28.47 -11.35
N GLY A 300 -17.46 28.88 -10.29
CA GLY A 300 -17.49 30.27 -9.84
C GLY A 300 -16.93 31.23 -10.89
N SER A 301 -17.23 32.53 -10.76
CA SER A 301 -16.63 33.56 -11.61
C SER A 301 -15.11 33.41 -11.66
N ASN A 302 -14.54 33.53 -12.85
CA ASN A 302 -13.09 33.39 -13.14
C ASN A 302 -12.49 31.99 -12.91
N THR A 303 -13.30 30.93 -12.71
CA THR A 303 -12.78 29.56 -12.50
C THR A 303 -12.40 28.86 -13.82
N ILE A 304 -13.10 29.17 -14.93
CA ILE A 304 -12.73 28.71 -16.26
C ILE A 304 -12.08 29.89 -16.99
N PRO A 305 -10.75 29.87 -17.22
CA PRO A 305 -10.09 30.92 -17.98
C PRO A 305 -10.60 30.91 -19.42
N LEU A 306 -10.68 32.09 -20.06
CA LEU A 306 -11.15 32.22 -21.44
C LEU A 306 -10.39 31.28 -22.40
N THR A 307 -9.12 31.03 -22.13
CA THR A 307 -8.24 30.10 -22.85
C THR A 307 -8.71 28.65 -22.83
N ALA A 308 -9.44 28.22 -21.80
CA ALA A 308 -10.03 26.87 -21.72
C ALA A 308 -11.35 26.73 -22.51
N ILE A 309 -11.94 27.85 -22.97
CA ILE A 309 -13.13 27.92 -23.82
C ILE A 309 -12.73 28.15 -25.30
N GLN A 310 -11.47 28.53 -25.54
CA GLN A 310 -10.94 28.93 -26.84
C GLN A 310 -10.50 27.72 -27.70
N ASN A 311 -11.45 27.00 -28.30
CA ASN A 311 -11.22 26.48 -29.65
C ASN A 311 -11.91 27.44 -30.65
N GLN A 312 -11.42 28.68 -30.70
CA GLN A 312 -11.96 29.75 -31.51
C GLN A 312 -11.09 29.93 -32.75
N ALA A 313 -11.71 30.04 -33.93
CA ALA A 313 -11.02 30.49 -35.14
C ALA A 313 -10.52 31.95 -34.96
N ALA A 314 -9.47 32.35 -35.69
CA ALA A 314 -8.92 33.70 -35.60
C ALA A 314 -10.00 34.79 -35.85
N ARG A 315 -9.93 35.90 -35.09
CA ARG A 315 -10.81 37.09 -35.24
C ARG A 315 -12.30 36.83 -34.97
N THR A 316 -12.59 36.01 -33.95
CA THR A 316 -13.96 35.74 -33.46
C THR A 316 -14.21 36.46 -32.15
N VAL A 317 -15.47 36.83 -31.89
CA VAL A 317 -15.92 37.28 -30.57
C VAL A 317 -16.94 36.27 -30.05
N LEU A 318 -16.76 35.85 -28.81
CA LEU A 318 -17.71 34.99 -28.10
C LEU A 318 -18.87 35.85 -27.59
N VAL A 319 -20.06 35.65 -28.17
CA VAL A 319 -21.26 36.38 -27.79
C VAL A 319 -22.44 35.43 -27.67
N ASN A 320 -23.37 35.72 -26.76
CA ASN A 320 -24.74 35.26 -26.95
C ASN A 320 -25.39 36.24 -27.94
N ALA A 321 -25.56 35.78 -29.18
CA ALA A 321 -26.02 36.64 -30.26
C ALA A 321 -27.50 36.98 -30.18
N THR A 322 -28.27 36.42 -29.25
CA THR A 322 -29.73 36.64 -29.15
C THR A 322 -30.11 37.26 -27.81
N ASN A 323 -31.26 37.94 -27.76
CA ASN A 323 -31.81 38.49 -26.52
C ASN A 323 -32.46 37.43 -25.60
N ALA A 324 -32.18 36.15 -25.83
CA ALA A 324 -32.69 35.02 -25.05
C ALA A 324 -31.54 34.28 -24.35
N SER A 325 -31.85 33.48 -23.33
CA SER A 325 -30.87 32.55 -22.77
C SER A 325 -30.48 31.53 -23.84
N GLY A 326 -29.19 31.45 -24.17
CA GLY A 326 -28.68 30.62 -25.26
C GLY A 326 -27.19 30.33 -25.11
N ALA A 327 -26.68 29.40 -25.93
CA ALA A 327 -25.26 29.07 -25.96
C ALA A 327 -24.43 30.27 -26.43
N ILE A 328 -23.26 30.48 -25.83
CA ILE A 328 -22.29 31.45 -26.34
C ILE A 328 -21.74 30.90 -27.66
N THR A 329 -21.90 31.65 -28.74
CA THR A 329 -21.45 31.28 -30.08
C THR A 329 -20.26 32.13 -30.50
N ALA A 330 -19.35 31.54 -31.27
CA ALA A 330 -18.28 32.27 -31.94
C ALA A 330 -18.88 33.07 -33.11
N LEU A 331 -18.77 34.39 -33.07
CA LEU A 331 -19.14 35.24 -34.19
C LEU A 331 -17.86 35.68 -34.93
N ALA A 332 -17.55 35.02 -36.04
CA ALA A 332 -16.39 35.31 -36.86
C ALA A 332 -16.54 36.63 -37.61
N SER A 333 -15.53 37.50 -37.55
CA SER A 333 -15.46 38.69 -38.40
C SER A 333 -15.13 38.27 -39.83
N ALA A 334 -16.09 38.44 -40.76
CA ALA A 334 -15.91 37.98 -42.14
C ALA A 334 -14.95 38.85 -42.97
N THR A 335 -14.85 40.16 -42.70
CA THR A 335 -13.99 41.11 -43.45
C THR A 335 -13.70 42.40 -42.65
N ASP A 336 -12.69 43.17 -43.07
CA ASP A 336 -12.35 44.48 -42.46
C ASP A 336 -13.52 45.49 -42.58
N GLY A 337 -13.55 46.48 -41.68
CA GLY A 337 -14.55 47.56 -41.70
C GLY A 337 -15.93 47.22 -41.12
N HIS A 338 -16.09 46.03 -40.53
CA HIS A 338 -17.29 45.65 -39.79
C HIS A 338 -17.16 46.05 -38.32
N VAL A 339 -18.27 46.47 -37.70
CA VAL A 339 -18.36 46.62 -36.24
C VAL A 339 -19.47 45.73 -35.71
N LEU A 340 -19.36 45.33 -34.46
CA LEU A 340 -20.39 44.56 -33.78
C LEU A 340 -21.59 45.47 -33.54
N ARG A 341 -22.77 45.09 -34.03
CA ARG A 341 -24.01 45.83 -33.82
C ARG A 341 -25.13 44.91 -33.40
N HIS A 342 -26.06 45.46 -32.66
CA HIS A 342 -27.34 44.84 -32.35
C HIS A 342 -28.41 45.44 -33.27
N ASP A 343 -29.27 44.60 -33.85
CA ASP A 343 -30.40 45.03 -34.69
C ASP A 343 -31.73 45.10 -33.92
N GLY A 344 -31.66 45.03 -32.59
CA GLY A 344 -32.80 44.93 -31.68
C GLY A 344 -33.14 43.49 -31.27
N ILE A 345 -32.66 42.46 -31.98
CA ILE A 345 -32.93 41.04 -31.68
C ILE A 345 -31.63 40.22 -31.66
N THR A 346 -30.69 40.54 -32.54
CA THR A 346 -29.46 39.80 -32.79
C THR A 346 -28.22 40.69 -32.74
N LEU A 347 -27.17 40.22 -32.08
CA LEU A 347 -25.83 40.83 -32.12
C LEU A 347 -25.01 40.22 -33.26
N SER A 348 -24.64 41.02 -34.27
CA SER A 348 -23.98 40.56 -35.50
C SER A 348 -22.90 41.55 -36.00
N TRP A 349 -21.99 41.08 -36.86
CA TRP A 349 -21.04 41.96 -37.55
C TRP A 349 -21.70 42.63 -38.74
N GLY A 350 -21.61 43.96 -38.83
CA GLY A 350 -22.13 44.71 -39.96
C GLY A 350 -21.28 45.94 -40.29
N GLN A 351 -21.37 46.44 -41.51
CA GLN A 351 -20.75 47.71 -41.91
C GLN A 351 -21.62 48.89 -41.47
N VAL A 352 -21.03 49.98 -40.96
CA VAL A 352 -21.84 51.17 -40.64
C VAL A 352 -22.13 51.73 -42.02
N LYS A 353 -23.36 51.60 -42.53
CA LYS A 353 -23.73 52.32 -43.76
C LYS A 353 -23.41 53.80 -43.53
N LYS A 354 -22.94 54.54 -44.53
CA LYS A 354 -22.69 55.99 -44.41
C LYS A 354 -23.89 56.79 -43.86
N ALA A 355 -25.10 56.21 -43.94
CA ALA A 355 -26.35 56.72 -43.37
C ALA A 355 -26.74 56.17 -41.98
N GLY A 356 -26.02 55.18 -41.44
CA GLY A 356 -26.33 54.48 -40.18
C GLY A 356 -25.82 55.15 -38.91
N ILE A 357 -25.19 56.32 -39.04
CA ILE A 357 -25.24 57.36 -38.01
C ILE A 357 -26.12 58.43 -38.64
N GLU A 358 -27.42 58.42 -38.34
CA GLU A 358 -28.29 59.50 -38.78
C GLU A 358 -27.76 60.82 -38.21
N ASN A 359 -27.74 61.88 -39.02
CA ASN A 359 -27.15 63.19 -38.69
C ASN A 359 -27.70 63.82 -37.38
N ALA A 360 -28.84 63.33 -36.86
CA ALA A 360 -29.41 63.76 -35.58
C ALA A 360 -28.88 63.00 -34.34
N ALA A 361 -28.21 61.85 -34.53
CA ALA A 361 -27.62 61.07 -33.44
C ALA A 361 -26.27 61.63 -32.98
N VAL A 362 -25.64 62.46 -33.82
CA VAL A 362 -24.45 63.26 -33.52
C VAL A 362 -24.77 64.70 -33.92
N ASP A 363 -25.60 65.35 -33.11
CA ASP A 363 -25.82 66.80 -33.22
C ASP A 363 -24.72 67.55 -32.45
N TYR A 364 -24.41 68.76 -32.88
CA TYR A 364 -23.38 69.65 -32.33
C TYR A 364 -23.51 69.79 -30.80
N ASP A 365 -24.74 69.89 -30.30
CA ASP A 365 -25.08 69.97 -28.86
C ASP A 365 -24.56 68.79 -28.01
N LYS A 366 -24.32 67.63 -28.61
CA LYS A 366 -23.93 66.40 -27.90
C LYS A 366 -22.44 66.07 -27.99
N ILE A 367 -21.70 66.72 -28.90
CA ILE A 367 -20.22 66.69 -28.93
C ILE A 367 -19.65 67.76 -28.00
N ASP A 368 -20.37 68.86 -27.74
CA ASP A 368 -19.81 70.08 -27.14
C ASP A 368 -20.22 70.35 -25.67
N ARG A 369 -20.66 69.34 -24.92
CA ARG A 369 -20.84 69.49 -23.45
C ARG A 369 -19.52 69.41 -22.66
N ASN A 370 -18.50 70.12 -23.13
CA ASN A 370 -17.46 70.64 -22.26
C ASN A 370 -17.41 72.16 -22.44
N ALA A 371 -18.37 72.84 -21.82
CA ALA A 371 -18.49 74.29 -21.79
C ALA A 371 -17.27 74.91 -21.08
N SER A 372 -16.19 75.15 -21.82
CA SER A 372 -15.08 76.02 -21.43
C SER A 372 -14.37 76.53 -22.68
N ALA A 373 -14.91 77.63 -23.20
CA ALA A 373 -14.26 78.64 -24.03
C ALA A 373 -13.16 78.17 -25.01
N GLY A 374 -13.51 77.96 -26.28
CA GLY A 374 -12.53 77.86 -27.37
C GLY A 374 -13.18 77.47 -28.69
N ALA A 375 -13.36 78.45 -29.58
CA ALA A 375 -14.06 78.31 -30.86
C ALA A 375 -13.44 77.24 -31.79
N PHE A 376 -14.29 76.33 -32.29
CA PHE A 376 -13.96 75.49 -33.44
C PHE A 376 -14.21 76.30 -34.73
N THR A 377 -13.19 77.00 -35.22
CA THR A 377 -13.26 77.79 -36.46
C THR A 377 -13.26 76.86 -37.67
N PHE A 378 -14.38 76.76 -38.40
CA PHE A 378 -14.35 76.24 -39.76
C PHE A 378 -13.62 77.26 -40.65
N ILE A 379 -12.36 76.98 -40.98
CA ILE A 379 -11.67 77.63 -42.09
C ILE A 379 -12.40 77.19 -43.36
N ALA A 380 -13.30 78.06 -43.84
CA ALA A 380 -14.02 77.89 -45.09
C ALA A 380 -13.03 77.97 -46.27
N ALA A 381 -12.46 76.83 -46.66
CA ALA A 381 -11.68 76.69 -47.89
C ALA A 381 -12.56 76.39 -49.12
N ASN A 382 -13.89 76.58 -49.04
CA ASN A 382 -14.75 76.46 -50.20
C ASN A 382 -16.00 77.36 -50.06
N PRO A 383 -16.04 78.55 -50.70
CA PRO A 383 -17.03 79.60 -50.43
C PRO A 383 -18.38 79.38 -51.13
N SER A 384 -18.72 78.15 -51.54
CA SER A 384 -19.99 77.90 -52.22
C SER A 384 -21.12 77.66 -51.21
N VAL A 385 -21.46 78.72 -50.47
CA VAL A 385 -22.76 78.85 -49.81
C VAL A 385 -23.59 79.79 -50.68
N ASP A 386 -24.60 79.20 -51.32
CA ASP A 386 -25.37 79.73 -52.44
C ASP A 386 -26.10 81.04 -52.08
N MET A 387 -25.55 82.21 -52.47
CA MET A 387 -26.14 83.55 -52.31
C MET A 387 -27.36 83.80 -53.23
N LYS A 388 -28.12 82.76 -53.57
CA LYS A 388 -29.23 82.82 -54.55
C LYS A 388 -30.50 83.52 -54.06
N PHE A 389 -30.53 84.04 -52.84
CA PHE A 389 -31.72 84.66 -52.27
C PHE A 389 -31.79 86.19 -52.38
N LEU A 390 -30.75 86.89 -52.88
CA LEU A 390 -30.76 88.37 -53.00
C LEU A 390 -30.99 88.91 -54.43
N ASN A 391 -30.62 88.17 -55.49
CA ASN A 391 -30.69 88.70 -56.87
C ASN A 391 -32.07 88.58 -57.54
N ALA A 392 -33.08 87.98 -56.90
CA ALA A 392 -34.38 87.72 -57.53
C ALA A 392 -35.39 88.89 -57.41
N PHE A 393 -35.07 89.97 -56.69
CA PHE A 393 -36.04 91.05 -56.36
C PHE A 393 -35.71 92.44 -56.92
N TRP A 394 -34.50 92.63 -57.46
CA TRP A 394 -34.07 93.90 -58.06
C TRP A 394 -34.38 93.94 -59.55
N ASN A 395 -35.04 95.02 -59.98
CA ASN A 395 -35.19 95.38 -61.39
C ASN A 395 -34.20 96.49 -61.71
N PHE A 396 -33.35 96.27 -62.70
CA PHE A 396 -32.33 97.23 -63.13
C PHE A 396 -32.62 97.72 -64.54
N GLY A 397 -32.36 99.00 -64.80
CA GLY A 397 -32.42 99.63 -66.12
C GLY A 397 -33.81 99.62 -66.74
N THR A 398 -34.87 99.67 -65.95
CA THR A 398 -36.24 99.64 -66.48
C THR A 398 -36.57 100.97 -67.16
N VAL A 399 -37.26 100.93 -68.31
CA VAL A 399 -37.73 102.12 -69.02
C VAL A 399 -39.19 102.37 -68.62
N PRO A 400 -39.50 103.48 -67.94
CA PRO A 400 -40.87 103.85 -67.64
C PRO A 400 -41.70 104.08 -68.92
N THR A 401 -42.99 103.77 -68.86
CA THR A 401 -43.93 104.06 -69.95
C THR A 401 -44.37 105.53 -69.90
N GLY A 402 -44.41 106.18 -71.07
CA GLY A 402 -44.72 107.60 -71.23
C GLY A 402 -43.88 108.20 -72.35
N THR A 403 -44.47 109.06 -73.19
CA THR A 403 -43.73 109.66 -74.32
C THR A 403 -42.82 110.78 -73.80
N ILE A 404 -41.53 110.73 -74.13
CA ILE A 404 -40.59 111.82 -73.87
C ILE A 404 -40.68 112.81 -75.04
N ASN A 405 -41.30 113.96 -74.81
CA ASN A 405 -41.65 114.93 -75.87
C ASN A 405 -41.44 116.41 -75.49
N GLY A 406 -40.75 116.69 -74.38
CA GLY A 406 -40.54 118.05 -73.86
C GLY A 406 -41.75 118.69 -73.20
N SER A 407 -42.88 117.99 -73.06
CA SER A 407 -44.07 118.49 -72.34
C SER A 407 -44.69 117.48 -71.37
N ASN A 408 -44.51 116.18 -71.56
CA ASN A 408 -45.00 115.15 -70.66
C ASN A 408 -44.11 115.07 -69.40
N VAL A 409 -44.72 115.22 -68.23
CA VAL A 409 -44.05 115.14 -66.93
C VAL A 409 -44.33 113.85 -66.19
N THR A 410 -45.18 112.95 -66.70
CA THR A 410 -45.63 111.77 -65.97
C THR A 410 -45.25 110.47 -66.70
N PHE A 411 -44.65 109.54 -65.95
CA PHE A 411 -44.15 108.26 -66.45
C PHE A 411 -44.52 107.12 -65.50
N SER A 412 -44.84 105.93 -66.01
CA SER A 412 -45.31 104.80 -65.19
C SER A 412 -44.41 103.58 -65.30
N LEU A 413 -44.00 103.04 -64.15
CA LEU A 413 -43.28 101.77 -63.99
C LEU A 413 -44.24 100.58 -64.14
N ALA A 414 -43.68 99.42 -64.48
CA ALA A 414 -44.46 98.18 -64.61
C ALA A 414 -45.03 97.64 -63.28
N SER A 415 -44.46 98.09 -62.15
CA SER A 415 -44.81 97.66 -60.80
C SER A 415 -44.50 98.77 -59.80
N THR A 416 -45.12 98.69 -58.61
CA THR A 416 -44.88 99.68 -57.54
C THR A 416 -43.57 99.34 -56.81
N PRO A 417 -42.58 100.25 -56.79
CA PRO A 417 -41.35 100.05 -56.05
C PRO A 417 -41.59 100.04 -54.54
N VAL A 418 -40.76 99.28 -53.80
CA VAL A 418 -40.65 99.45 -52.35
C VAL A 418 -40.17 100.87 -52.07
N ALA A 419 -40.88 101.60 -51.21
CA ALA A 419 -40.65 103.02 -50.98
C ALA A 419 -39.19 103.33 -50.62
N GLY A 420 -38.52 104.16 -51.43
CA GLY A 420 -37.15 104.60 -51.20
C GLY A 420 -36.07 103.72 -51.85
N THR A 421 -36.47 102.69 -52.60
CA THR A 421 -35.55 101.85 -53.36
C THR A 421 -35.37 102.31 -54.81
N GLU A 422 -36.28 103.17 -55.29
CA GLU A 422 -36.24 103.70 -56.63
C GLU A 422 -35.05 104.65 -56.84
N ILE A 423 -34.38 104.47 -57.97
CA ILE A 423 -33.30 105.32 -58.42
C ILE A 423 -33.58 105.65 -59.88
N VAL A 424 -33.93 106.91 -60.15
CA VAL A 424 -34.25 107.41 -61.50
C VAL A 424 -33.03 108.10 -62.10
N TYR A 425 -32.75 107.79 -63.36
CA TYR A 425 -31.68 108.37 -64.15
C TYR A 425 -32.24 109.04 -65.40
N LEU A 426 -31.80 110.27 -65.68
CA LEU A 426 -32.05 110.97 -66.93
C LEU A 426 -30.71 111.16 -67.65
N ASN A 427 -30.58 110.61 -68.86
CA ASN A 427 -29.34 110.59 -69.64
C ASN A 427 -28.12 110.09 -68.84
N GLY A 428 -28.35 109.13 -67.93
CA GLY A 428 -27.33 108.55 -67.05
C GLY A 428 -27.03 109.36 -65.78
N LEU A 429 -27.60 110.56 -65.60
CA LEU A 429 -27.48 111.33 -64.36
C LEU A 429 -28.55 110.89 -63.36
N ARG A 430 -28.13 110.51 -62.14
CA ARG A 430 -29.06 110.17 -61.05
C ARG A 430 -29.79 111.42 -60.57
N LEU A 431 -31.12 111.36 -60.58
CA LEU A 431 -32.00 112.43 -60.17
C LEU A 431 -32.32 112.37 -58.67
N LYS A 432 -32.67 113.51 -58.07
CA LYS A 432 -33.09 113.64 -56.67
C LYS A 432 -34.61 113.48 -56.54
N ARG A 433 -35.01 112.70 -55.53
CA ARG A 433 -36.42 112.49 -55.18
C ARG A 433 -36.87 113.51 -54.14
N GLY A 434 -37.99 114.20 -54.38
CA GLY A 434 -38.63 115.06 -53.38
C GLY A 434 -39.63 116.06 -53.98
N ALA A 435 -40.49 116.64 -53.14
CA ALA A 435 -41.41 117.69 -53.56
C ALA A 435 -40.63 118.97 -53.90
N GLY A 436 -40.55 119.32 -55.19
CA GLY A 436 -39.75 120.43 -55.70
C GLY A 436 -38.30 120.08 -56.06
N ASP A 437 -37.91 118.79 -55.95
CA ASP A 437 -36.68 118.26 -56.55
C ASP A 437 -36.96 117.77 -57.99
N ASP A 438 -35.99 117.08 -58.61
CA ASP A 438 -36.06 116.64 -60.01
C ASP A 438 -37.28 115.75 -60.32
N TYR A 439 -37.69 114.90 -59.37
CA TYR A 439 -38.88 114.06 -59.51
C TYR A 439 -39.55 113.69 -58.18
N GLN A 440 -40.82 113.31 -58.28
CA GLN A 440 -41.59 112.64 -57.24
C GLN A 440 -42.09 111.29 -57.75
N ILE A 441 -42.35 110.36 -56.82
CA ILE A 441 -42.98 109.08 -57.14
C ILE A 441 -44.14 108.82 -56.18
N SER A 442 -45.26 108.35 -56.73
CA SER A 442 -46.43 107.87 -55.98
C SER A 442 -46.95 106.60 -56.64
N GLY A 443 -46.97 105.48 -55.89
CA GLY A 443 -47.21 104.16 -56.47
C GLY A 443 -46.16 103.83 -57.54
N ALA A 444 -46.61 103.36 -58.70
CA ALA A 444 -45.75 103.11 -59.87
C ALA A 444 -45.51 104.35 -60.74
N THR A 445 -46.03 105.53 -60.37
CA THR A 445 -46.02 106.72 -61.22
C THR A 445 -44.95 107.71 -60.77
N ILE A 446 -43.99 107.97 -61.66
CA ILE A 446 -42.98 109.02 -61.56
C ILE A 446 -43.54 110.30 -62.18
N THR A 447 -43.44 111.41 -61.45
CA THR A 447 -43.76 112.75 -61.93
C THR A 447 -42.50 113.59 -61.87
N MET A 448 -41.99 113.99 -63.03
CA MET A 448 -40.82 114.86 -63.18
C MET A 448 -41.24 116.31 -62.92
N ASN A 449 -40.36 117.11 -62.33
CA ASN A 449 -40.61 118.54 -62.16
C ASN A 449 -40.46 119.30 -63.49
N ASP A 450 -39.45 118.95 -64.29
CA ASP A 450 -39.23 119.44 -65.65
C ASP A 450 -39.43 118.30 -66.67
N ALA A 451 -40.18 118.57 -67.74
CA ALA A 451 -40.47 117.57 -68.76
C ALA A 451 -39.19 117.21 -69.55
N PRO A 452 -38.79 115.93 -69.60
CA PRO A 452 -37.64 115.51 -70.40
C PRO A 452 -37.82 115.85 -71.89
N LEU A 453 -36.76 116.34 -72.54
CA LEU A 453 -36.79 116.80 -73.93
C LEU A 453 -36.76 115.61 -74.89
N THR A 454 -37.34 115.78 -76.08
CA THR A 454 -37.30 114.76 -77.14
C THR A 454 -35.87 114.33 -77.43
N GLY A 455 -35.55 113.05 -77.21
CA GLY A 455 -34.21 112.48 -77.36
C GLY A 455 -33.55 112.07 -76.03
N ASP A 456 -34.08 112.51 -74.90
CA ASP A 456 -33.61 112.09 -73.58
C ASP A 456 -33.97 110.62 -73.28
N VAL A 457 -33.18 109.98 -72.41
CA VAL A 457 -33.37 108.60 -71.95
C VAL A 457 -33.65 108.58 -70.46
N LEU A 458 -34.79 108.00 -70.07
CA LEU A 458 -35.20 107.82 -68.68
C LEU A 458 -35.08 106.34 -68.29
N LEU A 459 -34.30 106.03 -67.26
CA LEU A 459 -34.11 104.68 -66.72
C LEU A 459 -34.34 104.65 -65.21
N VAL A 460 -34.82 103.53 -64.69
CA VAL A 460 -35.13 103.36 -63.27
C VAL A 460 -34.69 101.99 -62.75
N ASP A 461 -33.98 101.99 -61.63
CA ASP A 461 -33.67 100.80 -60.83
C ASP A 461 -34.56 100.78 -59.59
N PHE A 462 -35.10 99.61 -59.20
CA PHE A 462 -35.89 99.49 -57.97
C PHE A 462 -36.12 98.03 -57.52
N ILE A 463 -36.51 97.86 -56.26
CA ILE A 463 -36.97 96.57 -55.72
C ILE A 463 -38.50 96.48 -55.85
N ASN A 464 -39.02 95.37 -56.37
CA ASN A 464 -40.46 95.10 -56.39
C ASN A 464 -40.98 94.85 -54.97
N ALA A 465 -42.12 95.46 -54.62
CA ALA A 465 -42.92 94.97 -53.50
C ALA A 465 -43.40 93.54 -53.83
N LEU A 466 -43.20 92.60 -52.91
CA LEU A 466 -43.66 91.21 -53.00
C LEU A 466 -45.19 91.12 -53.11
#